data_AF-A0AAD3XPG7-F1
#
_entry.id   AF-A0AAD3XPG7-F1
#
_cell.length_a   1.000
_cell.length_b   1.000
_cell.length_c   1.000
_cell.angle_alpha   90.00
_cell.angle_beta   90.00
_cell.angle_gamma   90.00
#
_symmetry.space_group_name_H-M   'P 1'
#
loop_
_entity.id
_entity.type
_entity.pdbx_description
1 polymer ?
#
loop_
_entity_poly.entity_id
_entity_poly.type
_entity_poly.pdbx_seq_one_letter_code
_entity_poly.pdbx_strand_id
1 'polypeptide(L)'
;MSSSSSPTSSQVGAGEGHGGGGSGGRRRRRRGGRQTYEGESSASSIRRRSSNIDGVWPEPFVEALAVQVAADAALSVGRLAAAPSIATLFQVCSTWRAVSRSELLWQNLTRRIWNCSQLLRHSWREEYIYRHRTAQNFRLRRYVHTVLQFDDQGPEDNGVGDNLLCLRLTLSDHHLAAGFSDGSVRLFNLHSLLLLHTYRPFPRDLLGVFSRAVSGIILTLPQLIFASLDGDIHVSLFDNGGPGPTRRALLGNVVNDGALVDFTGCNRFWVGLYAGVPGRAIHIWDGESEELLFVGETLTDPEAVIGWHTLTALTEFVGRVRIMNQELAVACTSLRVLVFDLRDMEVIHSQVENRRGLIVGCLDTSNDEYLTADSRGVVTVRRGRTSEQVYAFRVRGAAVARGVIGCMNSCHAIIFAGGVIRLWEIEGGEYLYRLRERVEATVLAANDRHLAASSNDRTIHLWDFGA
;
A
#
# COMPACT_ATOMS: atom_id res chain seq x y z
N MET A 1 -41.21 44.12 7.15
CA MET A 1 -41.29 45.43 7.84
C MET A 1 -40.04 45.51 8.70
N SER A 2 -38.95 46.08 8.18
CA SER A 2 -38.52 47.48 8.42
C SER A 2 -38.17 47.67 9.91
N SER A 3 -37.00 48.14 10.35
CA SER A 3 -36.12 49.14 9.75
C SER A 3 -34.79 49.28 10.52
N SER A 4 -33.78 49.66 9.75
CA SER A 4 -32.51 50.38 10.01
C SER A 4 -32.43 51.37 11.19
N SER A 5 -31.20 51.58 11.71
CA SER A 5 -30.43 52.85 11.53
C SER A 5 -29.06 52.85 12.26
N SER A 6 -28.02 53.26 11.53
CA SER A 6 -26.70 53.73 12.02
C SER A 6 -26.80 55.14 12.65
N PRO A 7 -25.73 55.79 13.18
CA PRO A 7 -24.72 56.45 12.30
C PRO A 7 -23.28 56.72 12.86
N THR A 8 -22.35 57.02 11.93
CA THR A 8 -21.24 58.05 11.93
C THR A 8 -20.15 58.09 13.02
N SER A 9 -18.92 58.62 12.85
CA SER A 9 -17.94 58.93 11.78
C SER A 9 -16.93 59.94 12.38
N SER A 10 -15.62 59.83 12.11
CA SER A 10 -14.75 60.99 11.79
C SER A 10 -13.29 60.60 11.50
N GLN A 11 -12.72 61.30 10.52
CA GLN A 11 -11.38 61.18 9.93
C GLN A 11 -10.44 62.33 10.39
N VAL A 12 -9.22 62.32 9.82
CA VAL A 12 -8.27 63.43 9.48
C VAL A 12 -7.02 63.43 10.37
N GLY A 13 -5.76 63.53 9.89
CA GLY A 13 -5.16 63.69 8.55
C GLY A 13 -3.63 63.95 8.67
N ALA A 14 -2.91 63.88 7.52
CA ALA A 14 -1.63 64.51 7.05
C ALA A 14 -0.44 64.78 8.03
N GLY A 15 0.86 64.79 7.68
CA GLY A 15 1.65 64.77 6.44
C GLY A 15 3.03 65.45 6.69
N GLU A 16 4.08 65.06 5.93
CA GLU A 16 5.39 65.75 5.66
C GLU A 16 6.37 66.02 6.86
N GLY A 17 7.70 66.16 6.78
CA GLY A 17 8.75 66.24 5.73
C GLY A 17 9.95 67.10 6.25
N HIS A 18 11.21 66.74 5.91
CA HIS A 18 12.52 67.44 6.15
C HIS A 18 13.06 67.53 7.60
N GLY A 19 14.37 67.59 7.92
CA GLY A 19 15.66 67.64 7.20
C GLY A 19 16.74 68.23 8.14
N GLY A 20 18.03 67.86 7.99
CA GLY A 20 19.17 68.72 8.40
C GLY A 20 20.16 68.23 9.48
N GLY A 21 21.43 68.06 9.06
CA GLY A 21 22.58 68.79 9.62
C GLY A 21 23.36 68.22 10.81
N GLY A 22 24.64 67.88 10.59
CA GLY A 22 25.63 67.74 11.67
C GLY A 22 27.05 67.52 11.14
N SER A 23 27.90 68.55 11.20
CA SER A 23 29.33 68.51 10.86
C SER A 23 30.19 68.69 12.11
N GLY A 24 31.39 68.11 12.14
CA GLY A 24 32.37 68.43 13.18
C GLY A 24 33.68 67.62 13.14
N GLY A 25 34.81 68.28 12.84
CA GLY A 25 36.02 68.17 13.69
C GLY A 25 37.35 67.61 13.14
N ARG A 26 38.25 68.53 12.72
CA ARG A 26 39.72 68.67 13.02
C ARG A 26 40.70 67.54 12.60
N ARG A 27 41.64 67.73 11.63
CA ARG A 27 42.95 68.47 11.58
C ARG A 27 44.14 67.91 12.41
N ARG A 28 45.23 67.47 11.72
CA ARG A 28 46.70 67.78 11.89
C ARG A 28 47.53 66.87 10.94
N ARG A 29 48.28 67.35 9.90
CA ARG A 29 49.69 67.85 9.82
C ARG A 29 50.72 66.91 10.53
N ARG A 30 51.90 66.50 10.01
CA ARG A 30 52.85 67.03 9.00
C ARG A 30 54.07 66.05 8.80
N ARG A 31 54.76 66.12 7.63
CA ARG A 31 56.21 65.80 7.31
C ARG A 31 56.69 64.32 7.43
N GLY A 32 57.59 63.75 6.62
CA GLY A 32 58.43 64.17 5.48
C GLY A 32 59.69 63.26 5.36
N GLY A 33 60.23 63.04 4.15
CA GLY A 33 61.57 62.46 3.85
C GLY A 33 61.60 60.94 3.59
N ARG A 34 61.78 60.42 2.36
CA ARG A 34 62.93 60.35 1.41
C ARG A 34 63.79 59.08 1.60
N GLN A 35 63.51 58.11 0.71
CA GLN A 35 64.34 57.10 0.03
C GLN A 35 65.68 56.67 0.67
N THR A 36 65.93 55.36 0.81
CA THR A 36 66.77 54.55 -0.13
C THR A 36 67.06 53.10 0.33
N TYR A 37 67.06 52.21 -0.67
CA TYR A 37 67.79 50.94 -0.88
C TYR A 37 67.60 49.66 0.00
N GLU A 38 67.15 48.63 -0.73
CA GLU A 38 67.52 47.20 -0.75
C GLU A 38 67.39 46.29 0.48
N GLY A 39 66.52 45.28 0.32
CA GLY A 39 66.47 44.09 1.16
C GLY A 39 65.15 43.33 1.03
N GLU A 40 65.14 42.25 0.25
CA GLU A 40 64.22 41.10 0.32
C GLU A 40 62.73 41.33 -0.04
N SER A 41 62.42 41.01 -1.29
CA SER A 41 61.06 40.82 -1.83
C SER A 41 60.40 39.55 -1.30
N SER A 42 59.90 39.61 -0.07
CA SER A 42 58.79 38.78 0.41
C SER A 42 57.51 39.61 0.47
N ALA A 43 56.41 39.03 -0.04
CA ALA A 43 55.03 39.49 0.08
C ALA A 43 54.57 40.69 -0.79
N SER A 44 54.23 40.43 -2.06
CA SER A 44 53.17 41.18 -2.76
C SER A 44 52.48 40.37 -3.87
N SER A 45 51.52 39.53 -3.50
CA SER A 45 50.19 39.56 -4.12
C SER A 45 49.21 38.74 -3.29
N ILE A 46 48.85 39.25 -2.12
CA ILE A 46 47.47 39.09 -1.66
C ILE A 46 46.60 39.90 -2.64
N ARG A 47 46.38 39.35 -3.84
CA ARG A 47 45.10 39.57 -4.49
C ARG A 47 44.13 38.84 -3.58
N ARG A 48 43.51 39.60 -2.67
CA ARG A 48 42.19 39.25 -2.14
C ARG A 48 41.35 38.89 -3.35
N ARG A 49 41.26 37.60 -3.67
CA ARG A 49 40.03 37.05 -4.24
C ARG A 49 39.00 37.37 -3.18
N SER A 50 38.34 38.51 -3.35
CA SER A 50 37.04 38.72 -2.74
C SER A 50 36.24 37.47 -3.09
N SER A 51 36.03 36.66 -2.06
CA SER A 51 35.14 35.53 -2.09
C SER A 51 33.76 36.07 -2.48
N ASN A 52 33.43 35.99 -3.77
CA ASN A 52 32.04 36.01 -4.20
C ASN A 52 31.41 34.71 -3.66
N ILE A 53 30.91 34.78 -2.43
CA ILE A 53 29.95 33.83 -1.85
C ILE A 53 28.56 34.29 -2.32
N ASP A 54 28.41 34.55 -3.61
CA ASP A 54 27.20 35.12 -4.19
C ASP A 54 26.62 34.12 -5.19
N GLY A 55 25.59 33.39 -4.76
CA GLY A 55 24.67 32.67 -5.64
C GLY A 55 24.64 31.14 -5.52
N VAL A 56 25.48 30.51 -4.70
CA VAL A 56 25.43 29.05 -4.50
C VAL A 56 24.59 28.73 -3.27
N TRP A 57 23.36 28.29 -3.51
CA TRP A 57 22.48 27.76 -2.46
C TRP A 57 23.13 26.55 -1.77
N PRO A 58 23.05 26.43 -0.43
CA PRO A 58 23.57 25.27 0.29
C PRO A 58 22.92 23.96 -0.16
N GLU A 59 23.69 22.87 -0.20
CA GLU A 59 23.19 21.54 -0.58
C GLU A 59 21.95 21.10 0.22
N PRO A 60 21.90 21.22 1.57
CA PRO A 60 20.71 20.84 2.34
C PRO A 60 19.45 21.63 1.97
N PHE A 61 19.61 22.89 1.53
CA PHE A 61 18.49 23.70 1.07
C PHE A 61 17.95 23.19 -0.26
N VAL A 62 18.84 22.88 -1.21
CA VAL A 62 18.45 22.33 -2.52
C VAL A 62 17.82 20.95 -2.36
N GLU A 63 18.32 20.12 -1.42
CA GLU A 63 17.70 18.83 -1.08
C GLU A 63 16.28 19.01 -0.57
N ALA A 64 16.08 19.87 0.44
CA ALA A 64 14.75 20.13 1.01
C ALA A 64 13.79 20.68 -0.05
N LEU A 65 14.26 21.59 -0.91
CA LEU A 65 13.49 22.12 -2.03
C LEU A 65 13.11 21.02 -3.01
N ALA A 66 14.04 20.15 -3.40
CA ALA A 66 13.77 19.04 -4.30
C ALA A 66 12.73 18.07 -3.73
N VAL A 67 12.83 17.73 -2.44
CA VAL A 67 11.82 16.89 -1.76
C VAL A 67 10.45 17.56 -1.77
N GLN A 68 10.37 18.87 -1.50
CA GLN A 68 9.11 19.58 -1.45
C GLN A 68 8.46 19.70 -2.85
N VAL A 69 9.23 20.09 -3.87
CA VAL A 69 8.75 20.18 -5.26
C VAL A 69 8.25 18.82 -5.77
N ALA A 70 8.97 17.75 -5.45
CA ALA A 70 8.57 16.40 -5.83
C ALA A 70 7.27 15.97 -5.13
N ALA A 71 7.13 16.26 -3.84
CA ALA A 71 5.95 15.93 -3.06
C ALA A 71 4.72 16.72 -3.52
N ASP A 72 4.88 18.02 -3.80
CA ASP A 72 3.78 18.85 -4.29
C ASP A 72 3.33 18.41 -5.70
N ALA A 73 4.26 18.03 -6.57
CA ALA A 73 3.94 17.43 -7.87
C ALA A 73 3.21 16.09 -7.71
N ALA A 74 3.67 15.23 -6.80
CA ALA A 74 3.05 13.95 -6.51
C ALA A 74 1.61 14.10 -5.99
N LEU A 75 1.37 15.05 -5.08
CA LEU A 75 0.05 15.30 -4.50
C LEU A 75 -0.94 15.94 -5.48
N SER A 76 -0.46 16.75 -6.42
CA SER A 76 -1.33 17.52 -7.33
C SER A 76 -1.67 16.79 -8.62
N VAL A 77 -0.73 16.02 -9.18
CA VAL A 77 -0.87 15.37 -10.50
C VAL A 77 -0.77 13.84 -10.39
N GLY A 78 -0.13 13.33 -9.34
CA GLY A 78 0.13 11.92 -9.12
C GLY A 78 1.63 11.63 -9.01
N ARG A 79 1.99 10.52 -8.35
CA ARG A 79 3.37 10.16 -7.96
C ARG A 79 4.37 10.19 -9.11
N LEU A 80 3.94 9.79 -10.32
CA LEU A 80 4.81 9.80 -11.51
C LEU A 80 5.24 11.21 -11.95
N ALA A 81 4.53 12.27 -11.53
CA ALA A 81 4.90 13.66 -11.80
C ALA A 81 6.10 14.14 -10.96
N ALA A 82 6.48 13.41 -9.91
CA ALA A 82 7.62 13.75 -9.06
C ALA A 82 8.97 13.65 -9.82
N ALA A 83 9.18 12.61 -10.62
CA ALA A 83 10.42 12.43 -11.37
C ALA A 83 10.70 13.56 -12.38
N PRO A 84 9.76 13.99 -13.25
CA PRO A 84 10.01 15.11 -14.15
C PRO A 84 10.20 16.44 -13.41
N SER A 85 9.52 16.67 -12.27
CA SER A 85 9.68 17.92 -11.51
C SER A 85 11.06 18.06 -10.85
N ILE A 86 11.65 16.97 -10.35
CA ILE A 86 13.03 17.01 -9.85
C ILE A 86 14.06 17.04 -10.99
N ALA A 87 13.75 16.44 -12.14
CA ALA A 87 14.63 16.46 -13.30
C ALA A 87 14.80 17.87 -13.86
N THR A 88 13.73 18.68 -13.89
CA THR A 88 13.83 20.11 -14.26
C THR A 88 14.60 20.90 -13.22
N LEU A 89 14.41 20.62 -11.93
CA LEU A 89 15.17 21.25 -10.85
C LEU A 89 16.69 21.01 -10.98
N PHE A 90 17.12 19.79 -11.30
CA PHE A 90 18.56 19.48 -11.51
C PHE A 90 19.15 20.03 -12.82
N GLN A 91 18.34 20.68 -13.65
CA GLN A 91 18.82 21.38 -14.86
C GLN A 91 19.17 22.86 -14.61
N VAL A 92 18.84 23.42 -13.44
CA VAL A 92 19.07 24.84 -13.11
C VAL A 92 20.57 25.22 -13.21
N CYS A 93 21.45 24.51 -12.51
CA CYS A 93 22.90 24.71 -12.60
C CYS A 93 23.68 23.48 -12.09
N SER A 94 25.02 23.49 -12.23
CA SER A 94 25.88 22.36 -11.87
C SER A 94 25.87 22.03 -10.37
N THR A 95 25.71 23.03 -9.50
CA THR A 95 25.63 22.81 -8.05
C THR A 95 24.33 22.13 -7.66
N TRP A 96 23.21 22.48 -8.29
CA TRP A 96 21.93 21.81 -8.07
C TRP A 96 21.94 20.39 -8.63
N ARG A 97 22.58 20.19 -9.79
CA ARG A 97 22.80 18.85 -10.33
C ARG A 97 23.65 17.98 -9.42
N ALA A 98 24.63 18.55 -8.71
CA ALA A 98 25.47 17.79 -7.79
C ALA A 98 24.66 17.14 -6.66
N VAL A 99 23.59 17.82 -6.19
CA VAL A 99 22.68 17.31 -5.15
C VAL A 99 21.99 16.00 -5.57
N SER A 100 21.81 15.74 -6.86
CA SER A 100 21.27 14.46 -7.36
C SER A 100 22.14 13.23 -7.04
N ARG A 101 23.33 13.42 -6.47
CA ARG A 101 24.21 12.35 -5.97
C ARG A 101 23.98 12.03 -4.48
N SER A 102 23.18 12.82 -3.77
CA SER A 102 22.88 12.62 -2.36
C SER A 102 21.94 11.43 -2.16
N GLU A 103 22.40 10.41 -1.43
CA GLU A 103 21.57 9.27 -1.05
C GLU A 103 20.46 9.65 -0.07
N LEU A 104 20.70 10.66 0.78
CA LEU A 104 19.69 11.15 1.73
C LEU A 104 18.50 11.77 1.00
N LEU A 105 18.76 12.55 -0.05
CA LEU A 105 17.72 13.08 -0.93
C LEU A 105 16.85 11.95 -1.49
N TRP A 106 17.47 10.93 -2.09
CA TRP A 106 16.73 9.83 -2.72
C TRP A 106 15.99 8.98 -1.70
N GLN A 107 16.55 8.79 -0.51
CA GLN A 107 15.87 8.13 0.60
C GLN A 107 14.61 8.89 1.00
N ASN A 108 14.71 10.21 1.19
CA ASN A 108 13.58 11.06 1.57
C ASN A 108 12.50 11.09 0.49
N LEU A 109 12.89 11.21 -0.78
CA LEU A 109 11.97 11.14 -1.92
C LEU A 109 11.27 9.78 -2.00
N THR A 110 12.00 8.69 -1.83
CA THR A 110 11.46 7.32 -1.90
C THR A 110 10.47 7.06 -0.78
N ARG A 111 10.81 7.45 0.47
CA ARG A 111 9.89 7.35 1.61
C ARG A 111 8.64 8.20 1.40
N ARG A 112 8.79 9.45 0.97
CA ARG A 112 7.68 10.41 0.89
C ARG A 112 6.73 10.12 -0.27
N ILE A 113 7.23 9.64 -1.41
CA ILE A 113 6.43 9.42 -2.63
C ILE A 113 5.93 7.98 -2.72
N TRP A 114 6.75 7.00 -2.31
CA TRP A 114 6.42 5.58 -2.47
C TRP A 114 6.12 4.87 -1.16
N ASN A 115 6.13 5.57 -0.02
CA ASN A 115 5.97 4.97 1.30
C ASN A 115 6.91 3.78 1.56
N CYS A 116 8.11 3.82 0.97
CA CYS A 116 9.09 2.73 1.06
C CYS A 116 10.20 3.11 2.03
N SER A 117 10.33 2.33 3.11
CA SER A 117 11.33 2.51 4.16
C SER A 117 12.50 1.52 4.09
N GLN A 118 12.41 0.50 3.23
CA GLN A 118 13.43 -0.54 3.06
C GLN A 118 14.17 -0.38 1.73
N LEU A 119 15.49 -0.49 1.77
CA LEU A 119 16.34 -0.43 0.58
C LEU A 119 16.56 -1.85 0.02
N LEU A 120 16.01 -2.14 -1.15
CA LEU A 120 16.16 -3.46 -1.81
C LEU A 120 17.18 -3.43 -2.96
N ARG A 121 17.46 -2.26 -3.53
CA ARG A 121 18.49 -2.05 -4.56
C ARG A 121 19.80 -1.54 -3.94
N HIS A 122 20.85 -1.40 -4.76
CA HIS A 122 22.18 -1.02 -4.27
C HIS A 122 22.26 0.43 -3.74
N SER A 123 21.34 1.29 -4.17
CA SER A 123 21.24 2.69 -3.71
C SER A 123 19.79 3.16 -3.68
N TRP A 124 19.49 4.17 -2.84
CA TRP A 124 18.17 4.80 -2.81
C TRP A 124 17.81 5.45 -4.13
N ARG A 125 18.80 5.93 -4.88
CA ARG A 125 18.59 6.43 -6.23
C ARG A 125 18.06 5.35 -7.16
N GLU A 126 18.67 4.16 -7.14
CA GLU A 126 18.20 3.03 -7.94
C GLU A 126 16.82 2.55 -7.51
N GLU A 127 16.56 2.51 -6.20
CA GLU A 127 15.23 2.18 -5.64
C GLU A 127 14.15 3.16 -6.15
N TYR A 128 14.42 4.46 -6.08
CA TYR A 128 13.53 5.51 -6.57
C TYR A 128 13.21 5.36 -8.06
N ILE A 129 14.26 5.14 -8.87
CA ILE A 129 14.14 4.95 -10.32
C ILE A 129 13.35 3.68 -10.63
N TYR A 130 13.64 2.59 -9.92
CA TYR A 130 12.98 1.31 -10.10
C TYR A 130 11.47 1.42 -9.84
N ARG A 131 11.06 2.07 -8.75
CA ARG A 131 9.64 2.27 -8.43
C ARG A 131 8.93 3.15 -9.46
N HIS A 132 9.56 4.24 -9.88
CA HIS A 132 9.01 5.10 -10.93
C HIS A 132 8.84 4.35 -12.26
N ARG A 133 9.83 3.56 -12.67
CA ARG A 133 9.75 2.74 -13.90
C ARG A 133 8.64 1.69 -13.79
N THR A 134 8.56 1.00 -12.66
CA THR A 134 7.55 -0.05 -12.44
C THR A 134 6.14 0.54 -12.48
N ALA A 135 5.90 1.66 -11.80
CA ALA A 135 4.61 2.35 -11.87
C ALA A 135 4.32 2.91 -13.27
N GLN A 136 5.34 3.39 -13.99
CA GLN A 136 5.17 3.80 -15.39
C GLN A 136 4.84 2.61 -16.30
N ASN A 137 5.40 1.43 -16.03
CA ASN A 137 5.07 0.19 -16.74
C ASN A 137 3.62 -0.22 -16.50
N PHE A 138 3.12 -0.08 -15.27
CA PHE A 138 1.68 -0.19 -14.98
C PHE A 138 0.88 0.78 -15.83
N ARG A 139 1.24 2.08 -15.90
CA ARG A 139 0.50 3.05 -16.71
C ARG A 139 0.54 2.74 -18.22
N LEU A 140 1.67 2.26 -18.72
CA LEU A 140 1.91 2.02 -20.16
C LEU A 140 1.56 0.60 -20.63
N ARG A 141 1.01 -0.26 -19.76
CA ARG A 141 0.71 -1.68 -20.08
C ARG A 141 1.94 -2.45 -20.55
N ARG A 142 3.06 -2.27 -19.84
CA ARG A 142 4.32 -3.00 -20.10
C ARG A 142 4.53 -4.02 -19.00
N TYR A 143 4.43 -5.30 -19.36
CA TYR A 143 4.58 -6.40 -18.42
C TYR A 143 5.02 -7.67 -19.14
N VAL A 144 5.56 -8.60 -18.36
CA VAL A 144 5.73 -9.99 -18.76
C VAL A 144 4.60 -10.79 -18.15
N HIS A 145 3.90 -11.57 -18.98
CA HIS A 145 2.85 -12.47 -18.52
C HIS A 145 3.38 -13.90 -18.48
N THR A 146 3.12 -14.58 -17.35
CA THR A 146 3.48 -15.98 -17.10
C THR A 146 2.28 -16.70 -16.51
N VAL A 147 2.17 -18.00 -16.77
CA VAL A 147 1.18 -18.88 -16.15
C VAL A 147 1.90 -19.90 -15.28
N LEU A 148 1.53 -19.97 -14.01
CA LEU A 148 2.02 -20.95 -13.05
C LEU A 148 0.97 -22.06 -12.92
N GLN A 149 1.42 -23.31 -12.98
CA GLN A 149 0.58 -24.48 -12.70
C GLN A 149 0.62 -24.78 -11.21
N PHE A 150 -0.55 -25.03 -10.61
CA PHE A 150 -0.64 -25.48 -9.22
C PHE A 150 -1.32 -26.83 -9.06
N ASP A 151 -1.56 -27.57 -10.15
CA ASP A 151 -2.02 -28.95 -10.07
C ASP A 151 -1.10 -29.84 -10.91
N ASP A 152 -0.55 -30.88 -10.28
CA ASP A 152 0.35 -31.85 -10.92
C ASP A 152 -0.41 -33.10 -11.41
N GLN A 153 -1.73 -33.15 -11.21
CA GLN A 153 -2.56 -34.27 -11.66
C GLN A 153 -2.64 -34.28 -13.20
N GLY A 154 -1.98 -35.26 -13.81
CA GLY A 154 -2.13 -35.58 -15.24
C GLY A 154 -3.57 -35.99 -15.59
N PRO A 155 -3.91 -36.09 -16.88
CA PRO A 155 -5.29 -36.32 -17.35
C PRO A 155 -5.89 -37.71 -17.05
N GLU A 156 -5.23 -38.56 -16.25
CA GLU A 156 -5.60 -39.97 -16.07
C GLU A 156 -5.68 -40.43 -14.60
N ASP A 157 -6.40 -39.71 -13.73
CA ASP A 157 -6.85 -40.31 -12.46
C ASP A 157 -8.38 -40.28 -12.35
N ASN A 158 -8.98 -41.42 -12.73
CA ASN A 158 -10.39 -41.72 -12.57
C ASN A 158 -10.66 -42.13 -11.12
N GLY A 159 -10.99 -41.16 -10.26
CA GLY A 159 -11.48 -41.45 -8.91
C GLY A 159 -11.69 -40.19 -8.08
N VAL A 160 -12.88 -39.58 -8.19
CA VAL A 160 -13.34 -38.43 -7.37
C VAL A 160 -12.24 -37.37 -7.18
N GLY A 161 -11.79 -36.80 -8.30
CA GLY A 161 -10.82 -35.69 -8.29
C GLY A 161 -11.47 -34.46 -7.65
N ASP A 162 -11.23 -34.25 -6.35
CA ASP A 162 -11.58 -33.01 -5.68
C ASP A 162 -10.92 -31.86 -6.46
N ASN A 163 -11.75 -31.00 -7.06
CA ASN A 163 -11.26 -29.79 -7.71
C ASN A 163 -10.55 -28.95 -6.64
N LEU A 164 -9.22 -28.94 -6.66
CA LEU A 164 -8.42 -28.09 -5.78
C LEU A 164 -8.65 -26.63 -6.15
N LEU A 165 -9.30 -25.87 -5.27
CA LEU A 165 -9.66 -24.48 -5.52
C LEU A 165 -8.72 -23.56 -4.77
N CYS A 166 -8.12 -22.60 -5.48
CA CYS A 166 -7.37 -21.52 -4.85
C CYS A 166 -8.35 -20.50 -4.26
N LEU A 167 -8.23 -20.26 -2.96
CA LEU A 167 -9.12 -19.39 -2.18
C LEU A 167 -8.44 -18.09 -1.76
N ARG A 168 -7.10 -18.10 -1.65
CA ARG A 168 -6.31 -16.94 -1.19
C ARG A 168 -5.03 -16.81 -2.00
N LEU A 169 -4.68 -15.56 -2.32
CA LEU A 169 -3.39 -15.19 -2.89
C LEU A 169 -2.82 -14.04 -2.07
N THR A 170 -1.51 -14.08 -1.84
CA THR A 170 -0.77 -12.96 -1.27
C THR A 170 0.60 -12.86 -1.92
N LEU A 171 1.08 -11.63 -2.09
CA LEU A 171 2.29 -11.31 -2.83
C LEU A 171 3.27 -10.56 -1.92
N SER A 172 4.54 -10.90 -2.08
CA SER A 172 5.69 -10.10 -1.65
C SER A 172 6.52 -9.71 -2.86
N ASP A 173 7.64 -9.02 -2.67
CA ASP A 173 8.54 -8.67 -3.78
C ASP A 173 9.19 -9.87 -4.45
N HIS A 174 9.30 -11.00 -3.74
CA HIS A 174 10.03 -12.19 -4.19
C HIS A 174 9.21 -13.48 -4.19
N HIS A 175 8.07 -13.50 -3.51
CA HIS A 175 7.28 -14.72 -3.32
C HIS A 175 5.79 -14.48 -3.54
N LEU A 176 5.13 -15.51 -4.06
CA LEU A 176 3.68 -15.63 -4.13
C LEU A 176 3.27 -16.80 -3.24
N ALA A 177 2.32 -16.59 -2.34
CA ALA A 177 1.69 -17.68 -1.60
C ALA A 177 0.23 -17.84 -2.04
N ALA A 178 -0.15 -19.08 -2.34
CA ALA A 178 -1.49 -19.48 -2.75
C ALA A 178 -2.07 -20.47 -1.74
N GLY A 179 -3.27 -20.20 -1.22
CA GLY A 179 -3.96 -21.04 -0.24
C GLY A 179 -5.19 -21.69 -0.84
N PHE A 180 -5.42 -22.96 -0.49
CA PHE A 180 -6.36 -23.81 -1.18
C PHE A 180 -7.49 -24.36 -0.29
N SER A 181 -8.50 -24.95 -0.93
CA SER A 181 -9.67 -25.59 -0.30
C SER A 181 -9.34 -26.81 0.56
N ASP A 182 -8.22 -27.48 0.29
CA ASP A 182 -7.71 -28.60 1.10
C ASP A 182 -6.90 -28.15 2.33
N GLY A 183 -6.77 -26.83 2.52
CA GLY A 183 -6.00 -26.21 3.59
C GLY A 183 -4.51 -26.08 3.33
N SER A 184 -4.02 -26.56 2.18
CA SER A 184 -2.62 -26.39 1.80
C SER A 184 -2.30 -24.94 1.42
N VAL A 185 -1.06 -24.54 1.64
CA VAL A 185 -0.50 -23.29 1.12
C VAL A 185 0.73 -23.60 0.28
N ARG A 186 0.76 -23.15 -0.97
CA ARG A 186 1.89 -23.28 -1.89
C ARG A 186 2.65 -21.97 -2.00
N LEU A 187 3.95 -22.03 -1.82
CA LEU A 187 4.85 -20.88 -1.90
C LEU A 187 5.69 -20.97 -3.18
N PHE A 188 5.58 -19.96 -4.03
CA PHE A 188 6.32 -19.84 -5.29
C PHE A 188 7.36 -18.72 -5.19
N ASN A 189 8.50 -18.91 -5.84
CA ASN A 189 9.47 -17.85 -6.05
C ASN A 189 9.12 -17.08 -7.32
N LEU A 190 9.00 -15.76 -7.25
CA LEU A 190 8.61 -14.91 -8.38
C LEU A 190 9.75 -14.66 -9.37
N HIS A 191 11.00 -14.92 -9.00
CA HIS A 191 12.14 -14.79 -9.90
C HIS A 191 12.36 -16.06 -10.72
N SER A 192 12.42 -17.22 -10.07
CA SER A 192 12.61 -18.51 -10.77
C SER A 192 11.31 -19.11 -11.29
N LEU A 193 10.15 -18.61 -10.83
CA LEU A 193 8.82 -19.12 -11.16
C LEU A 193 8.58 -20.57 -10.70
N LEU A 194 9.40 -21.06 -9.78
CA LEU A 194 9.33 -22.42 -9.25
C LEU A 194 8.53 -22.46 -7.94
N LEU A 195 7.81 -23.56 -7.75
CA LEU A 195 7.25 -23.94 -6.46
C LEU A 195 8.39 -24.24 -5.49
N LEU A 196 8.45 -23.52 -4.38
CA LEU A 196 9.43 -23.73 -3.31
C LEU A 196 8.96 -24.77 -2.31
N HIS A 197 7.69 -24.68 -1.88
CA HIS A 197 7.17 -25.56 -0.83
C HIS A 197 5.65 -25.65 -0.85
N THR A 198 5.12 -26.78 -0.37
CA THR A 198 3.69 -26.97 -0.07
C THR A 198 3.53 -27.24 1.42
N TYR A 199 2.97 -26.27 2.13
CA TYR A 199 2.60 -26.38 3.53
C TYR A 199 1.25 -27.07 3.64
N ARG A 200 1.16 -28.09 4.50
CA ARG A 200 -0.07 -28.86 4.72
C ARG A 200 -0.50 -28.73 6.17
N PRO A 201 -1.81 -28.58 6.44
CA PRO A 201 -2.31 -28.50 7.80
C PRO A 201 -2.18 -29.85 8.50
N PHE A 202 -2.14 -29.83 9.82
CA PHE A 202 -2.15 -31.06 10.62
C PHE A 202 -3.53 -31.74 10.52
N PRO A 203 -3.59 -33.08 10.50
CA PRO A 203 -4.86 -33.80 10.57
C PRO A 203 -5.63 -33.46 11.85
N ARG A 204 -6.94 -33.24 11.73
CA ARG A 204 -7.87 -32.97 12.83
C ARG A 204 -9.27 -33.49 12.47
N ASP A 205 -10.08 -33.77 13.48
CA ASP A 205 -11.52 -33.98 13.32
C ASP A 205 -12.17 -32.74 12.69
N LEU A 206 -12.91 -32.95 11.61
CA LEU A 206 -13.49 -31.87 10.81
C LEU A 206 -14.99 -31.78 11.08
N LEU A 207 -15.48 -30.55 11.28
CA LEU A 207 -16.92 -30.27 11.30
C LEU A 207 -17.54 -30.31 9.91
N GLY A 208 -16.73 -30.08 8.87
CA GLY A 208 -17.12 -30.23 7.47
C GLY A 208 -15.91 -30.34 6.54
N VAL A 209 -16.15 -30.71 5.29
CA VAL A 209 -15.09 -30.99 4.31
C VAL A 209 -14.19 -29.78 4.01
N PHE A 210 -14.71 -28.57 4.20
CA PHE A 210 -13.98 -27.31 4.02
C PHE A 210 -13.46 -26.72 5.33
N SER A 211 -13.60 -27.39 6.48
CA SER A 211 -13.09 -26.87 7.77
C SER A 211 -11.62 -26.44 7.71
N ARG A 212 -10.79 -27.18 6.96
CA ARG A 212 -9.36 -26.86 6.80
C ARG A 212 -9.06 -25.81 5.72
N ALA A 213 -10.03 -25.41 4.91
CA ALA A 213 -9.80 -24.52 3.78
C ALA A 213 -9.13 -23.20 4.23
N VAL A 214 -8.17 -22.71 3.46
CA VAL A 214 -7.39 -21.52 3.84
C VAL A 214 -8.27 -20.28 3.83
N SER A 215 -8.41 -19.63 4.98
CA SER A 215 -9.21 -18.41 5.19
C SER A 215 -8.38 -17.13 5.07
N GLY A 216 -7.06 -17.21 5.19
CA GLY A 216 -6.17 -16.06 5.00
C GLY A 216 -4.70 -16.41 5.09
N ILE A 217 -3.86 -15.54 4.55
CA ILE A 217 -2.40 -15.72 4.50
C ILE A 217 -1.72 -14.37 4.76
N ILE A 218 -0.76 -14.37 5.67
CA ILE A 218 0.18 -13.28 5.93
C ILE A 218 1.54 -13.74 5.43
N LEU A 219 2.13 -12.95 4.54
CA LEU A 219 3.43 -13.23 3.95
C LEU A 219 4.37 -12.08 4.28
N THR A 220 5.09 -12.20 5.39
CA THR A 220 6.09 -11.23 5.81
C THR A 220 7.40 -11.92 6.08
N LEU A 221 8.39 -11.77 5.20
CA LEU A 221 9.69 -12.44 5.34
C LEU A 221 10.31 -12.24 6.75
N PRO A 222 10.79 -13.31 7.41
CA PRO A 222 10.89 -14.71 6.95
C PRO A 222 9.68 -15.59 7.36
N GLN A 223 8.53 -15.03 7.68
CA GLN A 223 7.36 -15.74 8.21
C GLN A 223 6.23 -15.87 7.20
N LEU A 224 5.71 -17.09 7.08
CA LEU A 224 4.45 -17.42 6.42
C LEU A 224 3.46 -17.83 7.51
N ILE A 225 2.38 -17.09 7.63
CA ILE A 225 1.30 -17.37 8.58
C ILE A 225 0.04 -17.60 7.77
N PHE A 226 -0.72 -18.63 8.09
CA PHE A 226 -1.98 -18.90 7.41
C PHE A 226 -2.99 -19.49 8.36
N ALA A 227 -4.25 -19.20 8.10
CA ALA A 227 -5.36 -19.66 8.91
C ALA A 227 -6.33 -20.51 8.08
N SER A 228 -7.03 -21.41 8.75
CA SER A 228 -8.11 -22.21 8.18
C SER A 228 -9.49 -21.75 8.65
N LEU A 229 -10.55 -22.17 7.95
CA LEU A 229 -11.94 -21.82 8.30
C LEU A 229 -12.34 -22.31 9.71
N ASP A 230 -11.72 -23.38 10.20
CA ASP A 230 -11.91 -23.88 11.56
C ASP A 230 -11.13 -23.08 12.64
N GLY A 231 -10.45 -22.02 12.24
CA GLY A 231 -9.77 -21.10 13.15
C GLY A 231 -8.38 -21.53 13.60
N ASP A 232 -7.83 -22.64 13.09
CA ASP A 232 -6.42 -22.97 13.33
C ASP A 232 -5.53 -21.91 12.63
N ILE A 233 -4.52 -21.40 13.35
CA ILE A 233 -3.51 -20.49 12.79
C ILE A 233 -2.16 -21.20 12.83
N HIS A 234 -1.52 -21.26 11.66
CA HIS A 234 -0.26 -21.94 11.43
C HIS A 234 0.83 -20.92 11.12
N VAL A 235 2.03 -21.16 11.65
CA VAL A 235 3.21 -20.33 11.43
C VAL A 235 4.32 -21.22 10.88
N SER A 236 4.98 -20.75 9.83
CA SER A 236 6.17 -21.37 9.26
C SER A 236 7.22 -20.30 8.99
N LEU A 237 8.48 -20.63 9.27
CA LEU A 237 9.61 -19.84 8.84
C LEU A 237 10.01 -20.29 7.44
N PHE A 238 10.34 -19.36 6.57
CA PHE A 238 10.98 -19.63 5.29
C PHE A 238 12.07 -18.59 5.08
N ASP A 239 13.31 -19.07 4.95
CA ASP A 239 14.47 -18.23 4.70
C ASP A 239 15.24 -18.73 3.47
N ASN A 240 16.40 -18.15 3.21
CA ASN A 240 17.26 -18.53 2.08
C ASN A 240 17.80 -19.98 2.20
N GLY A 241 17.74 -20.61 3.38
CA GLY A 241 18.10 -22.00 3.64
C GLY A 241 16.99 -23.00 3.37
N GLY A 242 15.77 -22.53 3.06
CA GLY A 242 14.64 -23.35 2.68
C GLY A 242 13.42 -23.21 3.59
N PRO A 243 12.34 -23.96 3.30
CA PRO A 243 11.12 -23.94 4.09
C PRO A 243 11.33 -24.66 5.43
N GLY A 244 11.10 -23.96 6.53
CA GLY A 244 11.11 -24.50 7.88
C GLY A 244 9.82 -25.25 8.24
N PRO A 245 9.83 -26.01 9.35
CA PRO A 245 8.67 -26.77 9.79
C PRO A 245 7.49 -25.84 10.07
N THR A 246 6.28 -26.31 9.73
CA THR A 246 5.04 -25.64 10.12
C THR A 246 4.69 -26.02 11.54
N ARG A 247 4.37 -25.03 12.38
CA ARG A 247 3.74 -25.25 13.68
C ARG A 247 2.34 -24.65 13.70
N ARG A 248 1.46 -25.22 14.50
CA ARG A 248 0.18 -24.59 14.83
C ARG A 248 0.38 -23.67 16.02
N ALA A 249 0.24 -22.36 15.79
CA ALA A 249 0.32 -21.34 16.83
C ALA A 249 -0.95 -21.34 17.68
N LEU A 250 -2.11 -21.34 17.01
CA LEU A 250 -3.41 -21.27 17.68
C LEU A 250 -4.30 -22.43 17.20
N LEU A 251 -4.96 -23.07 18.15
CA LEU A 251 -5.98 -24.09 17.90
C LEU A 251 -7.35 -23.40 17.88
N GLY A 252 -8.04 -23.49 16.74
CA GLY A 252 -9.35 -22.88 16.56
C GLY A 252 -10.45 -23.59 17.35
N ASN A 253 -11.36 -22.79 17.92
CA ASN A 253 -12.54 -23.24 18.64
C ASN A 253 -13.81 -22.88 17.87
N VAL A 254 -14.02 -23.55 16.73
CA VAL A 254 -15.15 -23.29 15.83
C VAL A 254 -16.48 -23.24 16.56
N VAL A 255 -16.71 -24.14 17.53
CA VAL A 255 -17.98 -24.23 18.26
C VAL A 255 -18.30 -22.94 19.01
N ASN A 256 -17.29 -22.30 19.62
CA ASN A 256 -17.47 -21.12 20.46
C ASN A 256 -17.18 -19.79 19.75
N ASP A 257 -16.47 -19.83 18.63
CA ASP A 257 -16.07 -18.62 17.88
C ASP A 257 -16.77 -18.51 16.52
N GLY A 258 -17.27 -19.60 15.96
CA GLY A 258 -17.78 -19.68 14.60
C GLY A 258 -16.68 -19.98 13.58
N ALA A 259 -17.01 -19.84 12.30
CA ALA A 259 -16.05 -20.03 11.21
C ALA A 259 -15.18 -18.78 11.04
N LEU A 260 -13.86 -18.94 10.93
CA LEU A 260 -12.91 -17.87 10.60
C LEU A 260 -12.99 -17.58 9.10
N VAL A 261 -13.90 -16.70 8.68
CA VAL A 261 -14.23 -16.48 7.26
C VAL A 261 -13.19 -15.67 6.50
N ASP A 262 -12.39 -14.85 7.19
CA ASP A 262 -11.21 -14.19 6.61
C ASP A 262 -10.14 -13.91 7.66
N PHE A 263 -8.88 -13.92 7.23
CA PHE A 263 -7.73 -13.68 8.10
C PHE A 263 -6.66 -12.84 7.40
N THR A 264 -6.07 -11.90 8.13
CA THR A 264 -5.02 -11.01 7.62
C THR A 264 -4.14 -10.54 8.78
N GLY A 265 -3.03 -9.87 8.50
CA GLY A 265 -2.19 -9.32 9.56
C GLY A 265 -0.98 -8.58 9.06
N CYS A 266 -0.22 -8.08 10.03
CA CYS A 266 1.14 -7.56 9.89
C CYS A 266 2.02 -8.23 10.95
N ASN A 267 3.27 -7.81 11.09
CA ASN A 267 4.17 -8.37 12.11
C ASN A 267 3.65 -8.20 13.54
N ARG A 268 2.92 -7.11 13.79
CA ARG A 268 2.46 -6.77 15.14
C ARG A 268 1.08 -7.33 15.48
N PHE A 269 0.18 -7.37 14.49
CA PHE A 269 -1.22 -7.73 14.73
C PHE A 269 -1.68 -8.78 13.72
N TRP A 270 -2.29 -9.84 14.22
CA TRP A 270 -3.08 -10.76 13.41
C TRP A 270 -4.56 -10.49 13.66
N VAL A 271 -5.35 -10.47 12.61
CA VAL A 271 -6.77 -10.11 12.66
C VAL A 271 -7.58 -11.18 11.96
N GLY A 272 -8.49 -11.78 12.73
CA GLY A 272 -9.44 -12.77 12.26
C GLY A 272 -10.85 -12.21 12.23
N LEU A 273 -11.56 -12.45 11.13
CA LEU A 273 -12.98 -12.15 10.99
C LEU A 273 -13.77 -13.45 11.08
N TYR A 274 -14.54 -13.60 12.15
CA TYR A 274 -15.37 -14.76 12.42
C TYR A 274 -16.82 -14.52 12.02
N ALA A 275 -17.52 -15.57 11.61
CA ALA A 275 -18.96 -15.56 11.43
C ALA A 275 -19.56 -16.82 12.09
N GLY A 276 -20.45 -16.62 13.05
CA GLY A 276 -21.15 -17.72 13.71
C GLY A 276 -21.73 -17.35 15.07
N VAL A 277 -20.88 -16.96 16.01
CA VAL A 277 -21.31 -16.60 17.37
C VAL A 277 -21.47 -15.08 17.48
N PRO A 278 -22.64 -14.55 17.90
CA PRO A 278 -22.89 -13.12 17.96
C PRO A 278 -21.91 -12.36 18.88
N GLY A 279 -21.51 -11.17 18.45
CA GLY A 279 -20.63 -10.28 19.24
C GLY A 279 -19.16 -10.69 19.29
N ARG A 280 -18.75 -11.67 18.49
CA ARG A 280 -17.37 -12.19 18.42
C ARG A 280 -16.80 -12.08 17.00
N ALA A 281 -17.28 -11.12 16.22
CA ALA A 281 -16.94 -11.01 14.80
C ALA A 281 -15.44 -10.79 14.57
N ILE A 282 -14.74 -10.06 15.46
CA ILE A 282 -13.34 -9.68 15.27
C ILE A 282 -12.51 -10.20 16.44
N HIS A 283 -11.46 -10.95 16.09
CA HIS A 283 -10.43 -11.39 17.01
C HIS A 283 -9.10 -10.76 16.59
N ILE A 284 -8.34 -10.24 17.56
CA ILE A 284 -7.02 -9.63 17.32
C ILE A 284 -6.00 -10.29 18.24
N TRP A 285 -4.88 -10.71 17.66
CA TRP A 285 -3.75 -11.28 18.39
C TRP A 285 -2.49 -10.43 18.21
N ASP A 286 -1.60 -10.48 19.19
CA ASP A 286 -0.23 -10.02 19.04
C ASP A 286 0.56 -11.00 18.16
N GLY A 287 1.20 -10.48 17.11
CA GLY A 287 1.93 -11.32 16.16
C GLY A 287 3.27 -11.85 16.68
N GLU A 288 3.79 -11.31 17.78
CA GLU A 288 5.06 -11.74 18.40
C GLU A 288 4.81 -12.70 19.57
N SER A 289 3.89 -12.38 20.48
CA SER A 289 3.56 -13.22 21.64
C SER A 289 2.48 -14.27 21.36
N GLU A 290 1.73 -14.12 20.26
CA GLU A 290 0.57 -14.94 19.91
C GLU A 290 -0.59 -14.85 20.92
N GLU A 291 -0.55 -13.85 21.81
CA GLU A 291 -1.59 -13.61 22.80
C GLU A 291 -2.81 -12.97 22.15
N LEU A 292 -4.00 -13.43 22.56
CA LEU A 292 -5.27 -12.84 22.14
C LEU A 292 -5.47 -11.51 22.88
N LEU A 293 -5.51 -10.42 22.12
CA LEU A 293 -5.61 -9.05 22.63
C LEU A 293 -7.05 -8.56 22.71
N PHE A 294 -7.91 -8.97 21.76
CA PHE A 294 -9.29 -8.51 21.68
C PHE A 294 -10.23 -9.53 21.04
N VAL A 295 -11.46 -9.57 21.54
CA VAL A 295 -12.60 -10.25 20.93
C VAL A 295 -13.82 -9.34 21.06
N GLY A 296 -14.48 -9.05 19.96
CA GLY A 296 -15.68 -8.21 19.97
C GLY A 296 -16.29 -8.00 18.60
N GLU A 297 -17.11 -6.96 18.49
CA GLU A 297 -17.83 -6.55 17.28
C GLU A 297 -18.97 -7.47 16.83
N THR A 298 -19.96 -6.85 16.17
CA THR A 298 -21.20 -7.49 15.69
C THR A 298 -21.30 -7.48 14.16
N LEU A 299 -20.18 -7.27 13.48
CA LEU A 299 -20.14 -7.00 12.04
C LEU A 299 -20.78 -8.14 11.22
N THR A 300 -20.54 -9.39 11.62
CA THR A 300 -20.95 -10.63 10.93
C THR A 300 -22.12 -11.35 11.61
N ASP A 301 -22.72 -10.77 12.65
CA ASP A 301 -23.85 -11.37 13.37
C ASP A 301 -25.02 -11.73 12.43
N PRO A 302 -25.41 -10.87 11.45
CA PRO A 302 -26.44 -11.22 10.47
C PRO A 302 -26.06 -12.41 9.57
N GLU A 303 -24.77 -12.66 9.37
CA GLU A 303 -24.24 -13.69 8.49
C GLU A 303 -23.88 -15.00 9.22
N ALA A 304 -24.19 -15.13 10.51
CA ALA A 304 -23.81 -16.27 11.35
C ALA A 304 -24.10 -17.64 10.72
N VAL A 305 -25.32 -17.86 10.20
CA VAL A 305 -25.72 -19.13 9.58
C VAL A 305 -24.91 -19.43 8.31
N ILE A 306 -24.64 -18.40 7.51
CA ILE A 306 -23.83 -18.53 6.30
C ILE A 306 -22.39 -18.87 6.69
N GLY A 307 -21.87 -18.26 7.77
CA GLY A 307 -20.59 -18.60 8.38
C GLY A 307 -20.44 -20.09 8.66
N TRP A 308 -21.40 -20.70 9.37
CA TRP A 308 -21.40 -22.15 9.62
C TRP A 308 -21.50 -22.99 8.35
N HIS A 309 -22.27 -22.54 7.36
CA HIS A 309 -22.41 -23.24 6.09
C HIS A 309 -21.08 -23.34 5.34
N THR A 310 -20.19 -22.34 5.47
CA THR A 310 -18.87 -22.34 4.81
C THR A 310 -17.99 -23.55 5.15
N LEU A 311 -18.21 -24.19 6.30
CA LEU A 311 -17.46 -25.38 6.72
C LEU A 311 -17.83 -26.62 5.89
N THR A 312 -19.04 -26.65 5.33
CA THR A 312 -19.62 -27.81 4.62
C THR A 312 -19.78 -27.58 3.12
N ALA A 313 -19.89 -26.32 2.69
CA ALA A 313 -19.97 -25.94 1.28
C ALA A 313 -19.15 -24.67 1.01
N LEU A 314 -18.54 -24.57 -0.17
CA LEU A 314 -17.91 -23.32 -0.60
C LEU A 314 -18.99 -22.30 -0.97
N THR A 315 -18.98 -21.17 -0.28
CA THR A 315 -19.87 -20.04 -0.51
C THR A 315 -19.10 -18.86 -1.11
N GLU A 316 -19.82 -17.83 -1.55
CA GLU A 316 -19.20 -16.52 -1.74
C GLU A 316 -18.63 -15.99 -0.42
N PHE A 317 -17.78 -14.96 -0.50
CA PHE A 317 -17.18 -14.33 0.67
C PHE A 317 -18.27 -13.78 1.61
N VAL A 318 -18.29 -14.29 2.85
CA VAL A 318 -19.19 -13.82 3.92
C VAL A 318 -18.77 -12.43 4.40
N GLY A 319 -17.47 -12.27 4.65
CA GLY A 319 -16.85 -11.01 5.03
C GLY A 319 -15.38 -11.01 4.63
N ARG A 320 -14.76 -9.83 4.72
CA ARG A 320 -13.33 -9.65 4.42
C ARG A 320 -12.74 -8.63 5.39
N VAL A 321 -11.48 -8.82 5.80
CA VAL A 321 -10.75 -7.91 6.68
C VAL A 321 -9.36 -7.61 6.12
N ARG A 322 -8.93 -6.35 6.15
CA ARG A 322 -7.64 -5.90 5.61
C ARG A 322 -6.99 -4.87 6.54
N ILE A 323 -5.68 -4.93 6.67
CA ILE A 323 -4.92 -3.94 7.44
C ILE A 323 -4.52 -2.79 6.52
N MET A 324 -4.69 -1.57 7.01
CA MET A 324 -4.21 -0.32 6.44
C MET A 324 -3.08 0.19 7.35
N ASN A 325 -2.06 0.82 6.79
CA ASN A 325 -0.98 1.56 7.48
C ASN A 325 -0.33 0.90 8.73
N GLN A 326 -0.51 -0.41 8.95
CA GLN A 326 -0.13 -1.17 10.15
C GLN A 326 -0.81 -0.76 11.46
N GLU A 327 -1.72 0.20 11.46
CA GLU A 327 -2.40 0.72 12.66
C GLU A 327 -3.92 0.64 12.58
N LEU A 328 -4.48 0.55 11.37
CA LEU A 328 -5.92 0.47 11.16
C LEU A 328 -6.28 -0.84 10.49
N ALA A 329 -7.50 -1.31 10.73
CA ALA A 329 -8.09 -2.36 9.94
C ALA A 329 -9.45 -1.94 9.41
N VAL A 330 -9.77 -2.43 8.21
CA VAL A 330 -11.09 -2.31 7.61
C VAL A 330 -11.66 -3.70 7.41
N ALA A 331 -12.88 -3.91 7.88
CA ALA A 331 -13.63 -5.13 7.67
C ALA A 331 -14.95 -4.82 6.97
N CYS A 332 -15.46 -5.73 6.14
CA CYS A 332 -16.76 -5.57 5.53
C CYS A 332 -17.54 -6.88 5.43
N THR A 333 -18.86 -6.74 5.42
CA THR A 333 -19.80 -7.74 4.88
C THR A 333 -20.48 -7.18 3.64
N SER A 334 -21.48 -7.89 3.12
CA SER A 334 -22.30 -7.37 2.03
C SER A 334 -23.06 -6.08 2.40
N LEU A 335 -23.28 -5.77 3.68
CA LEU A 335 -24.10 -4.63 4.09
C LEU A 335 -23.34 -3.56 4.87
N ARG A 336 -22.21 -3.89 5.50
CA ARG A 336 -21.52 -3.00 6.42
C ARG A 336 -20.03 -2.93 6.11
N VAL A 337 -19.44 -1.76 6.30
CA VAL A 337 -17.99 -1.55 6.39
C VAL A 337 -17.69 -0.98 7.77
N LEU A 338 -16.67 -1.50 8.41
CA LEU A 338 -16.17 -1.07 9.71
C LEU A 338 -14.68 -0.75 9.57
N VAL A 339 -14.26 0.43 10.02
CA VAL A 339 -12.85 0.83 10.16
C VAL A 339 -12.55 1.05 11.63
N PHE A 340 -11.57 0.35 12.16
CA PHE A 340 -11.21 0.35 13.58
C PHE A 340 -9.69 0.43 13.77
N ASP A 341 -9.28 0.92 14.94
CA ASP A 341 -7.87 1.06 15.31
C ASP A 341 -7.34 -0.25 15.92
N LEU A 342 -6.10 -0.62 15.58
CA LEU A 342 -5.44 -1.84 16.07
C LEU A 342 -4.63 -1.60 17.34
N ARG A 343 -4.28 -0.35 17.66
CA ARG A 343 -3.60 0.02 18.91
C ARG A 343 -4.61 0.30 20.01
N ASP A 344 -5.71 0.95 19.67
CA ASP A 344 -6.83 1.21 20.55
C ASP A 344 -8.08 0.48 20.04
N MET A 345 -8.18 -0.80 20.39
CA MET A 345 -9.12 -1.76 19.78
C MET A 345 -10.60 -1.47 20.07
N GLU A 346 -10.90 -0.54 20.97
CA GLU A 346 -12.27 -0.05 21.22
C GLU A 346 -12.67 1.13 20.29
N VAL A 347 -11.70 1.72 19.59
CA VAL A 347 -11.93 2.88 18.73
C VAL A 347 -12.36 2.47 17.34
N ILE A 348 -13.63 2.75 17.04
CA ILE A 348 -14.20 2.66 15.70
C ILE A 348 -14.11 4.04 15.04
N HIS A 349 -13.31 4.14 13.99
CA HIS A 349 -13.15 5.37 13.21
C HIS A 349 -14.30 5.62 12.25
N SER A 350 -14.84 4.56 11.65
CA SER A 350 -15.95 4.68 10.73
C SER A 350 -16.78 3.41 10.65
N GLN A 351 -18.09 3.58 10.55
CA GLN A 351 -19.02 2.50 10.28
C GLN A 351 -20.03 2.97 9.25
N VAL A 352 -20.10 2.27 8.12
CA VAL A 352 -20.95 2.65 7.00
C VAL A 352 -21.84 1.47 6.61
N GLU A 353 -23.15 1.71 6.62
CA GLU A 353 -24.12 0.78 6.03
C GLU A 353 -24.31 1.08 4.55
N ASN A 354 -24.23 0.04 3.72
CA ASN A 354 -24.47 0.12 2.29
C ASN A 354 -25.70 -0.68 1.88
N ARG A 355 -26.83 0.01 1.76
CA ARG A 355 -28.12 -0.57 1.34
C ARG A 355 -28.10 -1.17 -0.06
N ARG A 356 -27.08 -0.89 -0.88
CA ARG A 356 -26.99 -1.42 -2.25
C ARG A 356 -26.34 -2.81 -2.29
N GLY A 357 -25.77 -3.29 -1.20
CA GLY A 357 -24.98 -4.51 -1.20
C GLY A 357 -23.57 -4.27 -1.74
N LEU A 358 -22.57 -4.66 -0.97
CA LEU A 358 -21.16 -4.65 -1.31
C LEU A 358 -20.75 -5.99 -1.88
N ILE A 359 -19.82 -5.93 -2.83
CA ILE A 359 -19.12 -7.09 -3.36
C ILE A 359 -17.90 -7.31 -2.47
N VAL A 360 -18.02 -8.23 -1.52
CA VAL A 360 -17.03 -8.47 -0.45
C VAL A 360 -15.65 -8.79 -1.01
N GLY A 361 -15.58 -9.55 -2.11
CA GLY A 361 -14.33 -9.89 -2.82
C GLY A 361 -13.58 -8.72 -3.46
N CYS A 362 -14.10 -7.49 -3.36
CA CYS A 362 -13.43 -6.27 -3.82
C CYS A 362 -12.78 -5.46 -2.69
N LEU A 363 -13.01 -5.80 -1.40
CA LEU A 363 -12.36 -5.09 -0.31
C LEU A 363 -10.85 -5.35 -0.36
N ASP A 364 -10.08 -4.30 -0.55
CA ASP A 364 -8.63 -4.36 -0.49
C ASP A 364 -8.06 -3.02 -0.03
N THR A 365 -6.80 -3.00 0.40
CA THR A 365 -6.18 -1.82 1.00
C THR A 365 -4.87 -1.46 0.34
N SER A 366 -4.54 -0.17 0.39
CA SER A 366 -3.26 0.35 -0.02
C SER A 366 -2.94 1.57 0.83
N ASN A 367 -1.85 1.49 1.59
CA ASN A 367 -1.45 2.55 2.52
C ASN A 367 -2.59 2.91 3.50
N ASP A 368 -3.16 4.11 3.38
CA ASP A 368 -4.22 4.65 4.24
C ASP A 368 -5.60 4.67 3.54
N GLU A 369 -5.72 3.93 2.43
CA GLU A 369 -6.93 3.88 1.61
C GLU A 369 -7.45 2.46 1.47
N TYR A 370 -8.75 2.35 1.25
CA TYR A 370 -9.42 1.08 0.99
C TYR A 370 -10.37 1.16 -0.20
N LEU A 371 -10.42 0.08 -0.95
CA LEU A 371 -11.27 -0.12 -2.12
C LEU A 371 -12.55 -0.86 -1.71
N THR A 372 -13.69 -0.44 -2.26
CA THR A 372 -14.96 -1.17 -2.14
C THR A 372 -15.71 -1.12 -3.45
N ALA A 373 -16.58 -2.10 -3.70
CA ALA A 373 -17.47 -2.11 -4.85
C ALA A 373 -18.90 -2.45 -4.43
N ASP A 374 -19.90 -1.78 -5.00
CA ASP A 374 -21.31 -2.14 -4.80
C ASP A 374 -21.84 -3.08 -5.89
N SER A 375 -23.00 -3.69 -5.65
CA SER A 375 -23.67 -4.62 -6.58
C SER A 375 -24.07 -3.98 -7.92
N ARG A 376 -24.03 -2.63 -8.04
CA ARG A 376 -24.27 -1.90 -9.29
C ARG A 376 -22.98 -1.62 -10.06
N GLY A 377 -21.85 -2.13 -9.57
CA GLY A 377 -20.53 -1.93 -10.16
C GLY A 377 -19.94 -0.55 -9.88
N VAL A 378 -20.44 0.21 -8.91
CA VAL A 378 -19.78 1.43 -8.45
C VAL A 378 -18.63 1.04 -7.55
N VAL A 379 -17.43 1.36 -7.97
CA VAL A 379 -16.19 1.12 -7.24
C VAL A 379 -15.74 2.44 -6.62
N THR A 380 -15.40 2.42 -5.35
CA THR A 380 -15.02 3.60 -4.58
C THR A 380 -13.76 3.34 -3.79
N VAL A 381 -12.81 4.26 -3.87
CA VAL A 381 -11.63 4.32 -3.00
C VAL A 381 -11.88 5.37 -1.94
N ARG A 382 -11.68 5.01 -0.67
CA ARG A 382 -11.92 5.87 0.49
C ARG A 382 -10.69 5.93 1.37
N ARG A 383 -10.53 7.05 2.07
CA ARG A 383 -9.54 7.18 3.14
C ARG A 383 -9.99 6.42 4.38
N GLY A 384 -9.08 5.67 5.01
CA GLY A 384 -9.39 4.81 6.17
C GLY A 384 -10.05 5.56 7.31
N ARG A 385 -9.35 6.52 7.91
CA ARG A 385 -9.82 7.20 9.14
C ARG A 385 -11.12 7.99 8.97
N THR A 386 -11.32 8.66 7.83
CA THR A 386 -12.48 9.53 7.61
C THR A 386 -13.59 8.87 6.80
N SER A 387 -13.30 7.78 6.10
CA SER A 387 -14.17 7.19 5.07
C SER A 387 -14.63 8.20 4.00
N GLU A 388 -13.88 9.27 3.82
CA GLU A 388 -14.10 10.21 2.73
C GLU A 388 -13.74 9.54 1.41
N GLN A 389 -14.60 9.73 0.42
CA GLN A 389 -14.36 9.25 -0.92
C GLN A 389 -13.23 10.04 -1.57
N VAL A 390 -12.14 9.35 -1.90
CA VAL A 390 -11.03 9.90 -2.69
C VAL A 390 -11.42 9.88 -4.16
N TYR A 391 -11.94 8.75 -4.64
CA TYR A 391 -12.39 8.59 -6.02
C TYR A 391 -13.51 7.54 -6.17
N ALA A 392 -14.29 7.64 -7.26
CA ALA A 392 -15.30 6.68 -7.63
C ALA A 392 -15.41 6.48 -9.15
N PHE A 393 -15.51 5.23 -9.58
CA PHE A 393 -15.74 4.85 -10.96
C PHE A 393 -16.84 3.80 -11.09
N ARG A 394 -17.30 3.55 -12.32
CA ARG A 394 -18.30 2.53 -12.61
C ARG A 394 -17.78 1.49 -13.58
N VAL A 395 -17.93 0.23 -13.19
CA VAL A 395 -17.76 -0.94 -14.04
C VAL A 395 -19.11 -1.25 -14.71
N ARG A 396 -19.11 -1.53 -16.01
CA ARG A 396 -20.36 -1.67 -16.81
C ARG A 396 -21.17 -2.91 -16.38
N GLY A 397 -22.50 -2.74 -16.30
CA GLY A 397 -23.43 -3.66 -15.63
C GLY A 397 -23.47 -5.11 -16.10
N ALA A 398 -23.37 -5.40 -17.41
CA ALA A 398 -23.37 -6.79 -17.90
C ALA A 398 -22.15 -7.61 -17.42
N ALA A 399 -21.06 -6.93 -17.03
CA ALA A 399 -19.87 -7.54 -16.48
C ALA A 399 -20.00 -7.85 -14.98
N VAL A 400 -20.91 -7.19 -14.26
CA VAL A 400 -21.13 -7.35 -12.82
C VAL A 400 -21.89 -8.63 -12.51
N ALA A 401 -22.81 -9.03 -13.39
CA ALA A 401 -23.57 -10.28 -13.27
C ALA A 401 -22.72 -11.56 -13.36
N ARG A 402 -21.44 -11.44 -13.75
CA ARG A 402 -20.51 -12.56 -13.91
C ARG A 402 -19.47 -12.64 -12.79
N GLY A 403 -19.77 -12.04 -11.64
CA GLY A 403 -18.84 -11.91 -10.52
C GLY A 403 -17.86 -10.75 -10.72
N VAL A 404 -17.61 -10.02 -9.65
CA VAL A 404 -16.60 -8.96 -9.59
C VAL A 404 -15.68 -9.26 -8.43
N ILE A 405 -14.37 -9.21 -8.69
CA ILE A 405 -13.35 -9.25 -7.65
C ILE A 405 -12.39 -8.10 -7.89
N GLY A 406 -11.85 -7.58 -6.81
CA GLY A 406 -11.05 -6.36 -6.81
C GLY A 406 -9.86 -6.49 -5.88
N CYS A 407 -8.77 -5.86 -6.29
CA CYS A 407 -7.61 -5.59 -5.46
C CYS A 407 -7.04 -4.22 -5.82
N MET A 408 -6.09 -3.72 -5.04
CA MET A 408 -5.40 -2.47 -5.32
C MET A 408 -3.91 -2.56 -4.98
N ASN A 409 -3.12 -1.68 -5.57
CA ASN A 409 -1.75 -1.41 -5.15
C ASN A 409 -1.57 0.07 -4.80
N SER A 410 -0.34 0.56 -4.66
CA SER A 410 -0.06 1.96 -4.27
C SER A 410 -0.68 3.03 -5.17
N CYS A 411 -0.96 2.72 -6.43
CA CYS A 411 -1.40 3.71 -7.42
C CYS A 411 -2.60 3.26 -8.26
N HIS A 412 -2.98 1.99 -8.22
CA HIS A 412 -3.95 1.41 -9.15
C HIS A 412 -5.03 0.60 -8.45
N ALA A 413 -6.27 0.75 -8.93
CA ALA A 413 -7.35 -0.18 -8.63
C ALA A 413 -7.48 -1.20 -9.78
N ILE A 414 -7.57 -2.47 -9.43
CA ILE A 414 -7.56 -3.59 -10.38
C ILE A 414 -8.83 -4.39 -10.19
N ILE A 415 -9.71 -4.37 -11.19
CA ILE A 415 -11.02 -5.02 -11.13
C ILE A 415 -11.14 -6.06 -12.22
N PHE A 416 -11.45 -7.29 -11.81
CA PHE A 416 -11.94 -8.31 -12.71
C PHE A 416 -13.46 -8.22 -12.81
N ALA A 417 -13.97 -8.08 -14.03
CA ALA A 417 -15.41 -8.13 -14.30
C ALA A 417 -15.67 -8.55 -15.75
N GLY A 418 -16.57 -9.50 -15.95
CA GLY A 418 -16.95 -9.97 -17.29
C GLY A 418 -15.79 -10.61 -18.07
N GLY A 419 -14.96 -11.42 -17.40
CA GLY A 419 -13.90 -12.22 -18.03
C GLY A 419 -12.63 -11.44 -18.41
N VAL A 420 -12.50 -10.19 -17.96
CA VAL A 420 -11.30 -9.38 -18.19
C VAL A 420 -10.93 -8.58 -16.95
N ILE A 421 -9.63 -8.42 -16.74
CA ILE A 421 -9.06 -7.56 -15.70
C ILE A 421 -8.86 -6.16 -16.30
N ARG A 422 -9.31 -5.14 -15.57
CA ARG A 422 -9.20 -3.72 -15.92
C ARG A 422 -8.46 -2.98 -14.83
N LEU A 423 -7.72 -1.95 -15.23
CA LEU A 423 -6.90 -1.12 -14.36
C LEU A 423 -7.35 0.33 -14.43
N TRP A 424 -7.40 0.96 -13.27
CA TRP A 424 -7.65 2.39 -13.09
C TRP A 424 -6.53 3.01 -12.27
N GLU A 425 -6.17 4.23 -12.58
CA GLU A 425 -5.29 5.06 -11.75
C GLU A 425 -6.10 5.64 -10.58
N ILE A 426 -5.59 5.53 -9.36
CA ILE A 426 -6.23 6.03 -8.14
C ILE A 426 -6.16 7.57 -8.09
N GLU A 427 -5.00 8.14 -8.43
CA GLU A 427 -4.66 9.57 -8.26
C GLU A 427 -5.31 10.52 -9.30
N GLY A 428 -6.39 10.07 -9.93
CA GLY A 428 -7.14 10.84 -10.93
C GLY A 428 -8.37 10.09 -11.44
N GLY A 429 -8.48 8.81 -11.07
CA GLY A 429 -9.62 7.98 -11.41
C GLY A 429 -9.67 7.53 -12.86
N GLU A 430 -8.60 7.78 -13.61
CA GLU A 430 -8.55 7.53 -15.02
C GLU A 430 -8.62 6.02 -15.29
N TYR A 431 -9.52 5.60 -16.18
CA TYR A 431 -9.46 4.25 -16.73
C TYR A 431 -8.23 4.15 -17.64
N LEU A 432 -7.31 3.24 -17.32
CA LEU A 432 -6.09 3.07 -18.08
C LEU A 432 -6.31 2.10 -19.25
N TYR A 433 -6.55 0.82 -18.94
CA TYR A 433 -6.72 -0.24 -19.93
C TYR A 433 -7.28 -1.53 -19.32
N ARG A 434 -7.52 -2.52 -20.18
CA ARG A 434 -7.73 -3.93 -19.80
C ARG A 434 -6.50 -4.76 -20.10
N LEU A 435 -6.21 -5.80 -19.34
CA LEU A 435 -5.14 -6.76 -19.67
C LEU A 435 -5.45 -7.51 -20.98
N ARG A 436 -4.40 -8.02 -21.65
CA ARG A 436 -4.54 -8.68 -22.97
C ARG A 436 -5.16 -10.05 -22.81
N GLU A 437 -4.78 -10.72 -21.74
CA GLU A 437 -5.12 -12.08 -21.41
C GLU A 437 -6.57 -12.13 -20.91
N ARG A 438 -7.31 -13.14 -21.37
CA ARG A 438 -8.60 -13.49 -20.79
C ARG A 438 -8.34 -14.52 -19.70
N VAL A 439 -8.90 -14.28 -18.53
CA VAL A 439 -8.73 -15.12 -17.35
C VAL A 439 -10.09 -15.25 -16.70
N GLU A 440 -10.47 -16.45 -16.27
CA GLU A 440 -11.65 -16.63 -15.42
C GLU A 440 -11.20 -16.55 -13.97
N ALA A 441 -10.94 -15.33 -13.51
CA ALA A 441 -10.29 -15.11 -12.23
C ALA A 441 -11.25 -15.33 -11.05
N THR A 442 -10.79 -16.08 -10.05
CA THR A 442 -11.51 -16.32 -8.79
C THR A 442 -10.93 -15.52 -7.63
N VAL A 443 -9.62 -15.28 -7.65
CA VAL A 443 -8.89 -14.53 -6.63
C VAL A 443 -7.91 -13.61 -7.32
N LEU A 444 -7.81 -12.37 -6.83
CA LEU A 444 -6.78 -11.41 -7.25
C LEU A 444 -5.92 -11.01 -6.04
N ALA A 445 -4.65 -10.77 -6.30
CA ALA A 445 -3.73 -10.07 -5.40
C ALA A 445 -2.79 -9.21 -6.22
N ALA A 446 -2.45 -8.03 -5.72
CA ALA A 446 -1.50 -7.13 -6.37
C ALA A 446 -0.52 -6.54 -5.37
N ASN A 447 0.68 -6.25 -5.84
CA ASN A 447 1.60 -5.34 -5.19
C ASN A 447 2.09 -4.31 -6.21
N ASP A 448 3.09 -3.51 -5.84
CA ASP A 448 3.59 -2.42 -6.69
C ASP A 448 4.40 -2.90 -7.90
N ARG A 449 4.61 -4.22 -8.04
CA ARG A 449 5.35 -4.84 -9.15
C ARG A 449 4.54 -5.91 -9.89
N HIS A 450 3.81 -6.73 -9.15
CA HIS A 450 3.17 -7.94 -9.63
C HIS A 450 1.66 -7.85 -9.47
N LEU A 451 0.95 -8.49 -10.39
CA LEU A 451 -0.46 -8.85 -10.25
C LEU A 451 -0.55 -10.37 -10.41
N ALA A 452 -1.28 -11.02 -9.52
CA ALA A 452 -1.59 -12.44 -9.60
C ALA A 452 -3.11 -12.63 -9.66
N ALA A 453 -3.54 -13.56 -10.52
CA ALA A 453 -4.92 -13.99 -10.61
C ALA A 453 -4.97 -15.52 -10.65
N SER A 454 -5.66 -16.14 -9.69
CA SER A 454 -5.97 -17.56 -9.80
C SER A 454 -7.17 -17.74 -10.71
N SER A 455 -7.16 -18.80 -11.52
CA SER A 455 -8.27 -19.14 -12.39
C SER A 455 -8.86 -20.52 -12.07
N ASN A 456 -10.09 -20.75 -12.54
CA ASN A 456 -10.79 -22.03 -12.47
C ASN A 456 -10.09 -23.15 -13.26
N ASP A 457 -9.20 -22.80 -14.20
CA ASP A 457 -8.44 -23.75 -15.01
C ASP A 457 -7.22 -24.35 -14.29
N ARG A 458 -7.16 -24.20 -12.97
CA ARG A 458 -6.08 -24.70 -12.09
C ARG A 458 -4.74 -24.02 -12.31
N THR A 459 -4.76 -22.80 -12.84
CA THR A 459 -3.55 -21.99 -13.04
C THR A 459 -3.59 -20.67 -12.28
N ILE A 460 -2.40 -20.12 -12.02
CA ILE A 460 -2.22 -18.75 -11.56
C ILE A 460 -1.55 -17.94 -12.66
N HIS A 461 -2.26 -16.93 -13.16
CA HIS A 461 -1.70 -15.95 -14.07
C HIS A 461 -0.93 -14.90 -13.28
N LEU A 462 0.30 -14.62 -13.70
CA LEU A 462 1.20 -13.64 -13.11
C LEU A 462 1.58 -12.60 -14.15
N TRP A 463 1.41 -11.32 -13.82
CA TRP A 463 1.90 -10.19 -14.60
C TRP A 463 3.00 -9.47 -13.82
N ASP A 464 4.22 -9.44 -14.35
CA ASP A 464 5.37 -8.71 -13.78
C ASP A 464 5.59 -7.39 -14.53
N PHE A 465 5.42 -6.28 -13.84
CA PHE A 465 5.63 -4.91 -14.34
C PHE A 465 7.03 -4.36 -14.02
N GLY A 466 7.93 -5.17 -13.44
CA GLY A 466 9.29 -4.77 -13.09
C GLY A 466 10.29 -4.73 -14.25
N ALA A 467 9.86 -5.10 -15.47
CA ALA A 467 10.70 -5.23 -16.67
C ALA A 467 11.29 -3.91 -17.20
#